data_AF-D3PZJ3-F1
#
_entry.id   AF-D3PZJ3-F1
#
_cell.length_a   1.000
_cell.length_b   1.000
_cell.length_c   1.000
_cell.angle_alpha   90.00
_cell.angle_beta   90.00
_cell.angle_gamma   90.00
#
_symmetry.space_group_name_H-M   'P 1'
#
loop_
_entity.id
_entity.type
_entity.pdbx_description
1 polymer ?
#
loop_
_entity_poly.entity_id
_entity_poly.type
_entity_poly.pdbx_seq_one_letter_code
_entity_poly.pdbx_strand_id
1 'polypeptide(L)'
;MNEGPAQTVTPIERMYRAGKELIPGVATKVSGAAQSLQLACPAIDVQTALAGDPKGMRSILELCEELHDALGRLTVSLNNCASAVVTAADDFVATDERAARDVRSVDAELRSAVPTPAVEVSEIDDHSAPGATVETVPSDESPSKTHEKHIDSTPAPEDLPTAEENQRERDERIDDVELPEGEWR
;
A
#
# COMPACT_ATOMS: atom_id res chain seq x y z
N MET A 1 8.35 -42.78 13.24
CA MET A 1 8.09 -41.60 12.39
C MET A 1 8.27 -40.40 13.28
N ASN A 2 9.41 -39.70 13.14
CA ASN A 2 9.72 -38.51 13.92
C ASN A 2 8.98 -37.33 13.32
N GLU A 3 7.87 -36.93 13.92
CA GLU A 3 7.30 -35.61 13.70
C GLU A 3 8.22 -34.61 14.41
N GLY A 4 9.12 -33.99 13.64
CA GLY A 4 9.93 -32.90 14.15
C GLY A 4 9.05 -31.74 14.64
N PRO A 5 9.51 -30.96 15.63
CA PRO A 5 8.72 -29.85 16.15
C PRO A 5 8.32 -28.93 15.00
N ALA A 6 7.01 -28.66 14.89
CA ALA A 6 6.46 -27.72 13.92
C ALA A 6 7.15 -26.36 14.14
N GLN A 7 8.12 -26.04 13.28
CA GLN A 7 8.77 -24.74 13.29
C GLN A 7 7.69 -23.71 13.02
N THR A 8 7.35 -22.93 14.04
CA THR A 8 6.41 -21.82 13.92
C THR A 8 7.09 -20.72 13.10
N VAL A 9 6.90 -20.78 11.78
CA VAL A 9 7.37 -19.77 10.84
C VAL A 9 6.76 -18.42 11.24
N THR A 10 7.62 -17.44 11.46
CA THR A 10 7.19 -16.10 11.85
C THR A 10 6.36 -15.45 10.73
N PRO A 11 5.44 -14.52 11.04
CA PRO A 11 4.69 -13.80 10.01
C PRO A 11 5.61 -13.10 8.98
N ILE A 12 6.75 -12.55 9.42
CA ILE A 12 7.73 -11.89 8.55
C ILE A 12 8.38 -12.88 7.59
N GLU A 13 8.78 -14.07 8.06
CA GLU A 13 9.31 -15.14 7.18
C GLU A 13 8.27 -15.57 6.14
N ARG A 14 6.98 -15.62 6.51
CA ARG A 14 5.90 -15.90 5.55
C ARG A 14 5.80 -14.81 4.48
N MET A 15 5.95 -13.53 4.84
CA MET A 15 5.96 -12.43 3.88
C MET A 15 7.15 -12.52 2.93
N TYR A 16 8.37 -12.76 3.43
CA TYR A 16 9.54 -12.95 2.57
C TYR A 16 9.39 -14.14 1.64
N ARG A 17 8.85 -15.26 2.13
CA ARG A 17 8.57 -16.42 1.28
C ARG A 17 7.54 -16.11 0.21
N ALA A 18 6.49 -15.37 0.55
CA ALA A 18 5.48 -14.94 -0.40
C ALA A 18 6.08 -14.06 -1.50
N GLY A 19 6.85 -13.03 -1.13
CA GLY A 19 7.46 -12.09 -2.06
C GLY A 19 8.62 -12.67 -2.89
N LYS A 20 9.44 -13.57 -2.33
CA LYS A 20 10.64 -14.09 -3.01
C LYS A 20 10.41 -15.39 -3.78
N GLU A 21 9.45 -16.22 -3.37
CA GLU A 21 9.25 -17.55 -3.95
C GLU A 21 7.86 -17.73 -4.55
N LEU A 22 6.80 -17.49 -3.75
CA LEU A 22 5.45 -17.91 -4.14
C LEU A 22 4.90 -17.05 -5.29
N ILE A 23 4.93 -15.72 -5.13
CA ILE A 23 4.39 -14.80 -6.13
C ILE A 23 5.22 -14.85 -7.42
N PRO A 24 6.56 -14.80 -7.40
CA PRO A 24 7.37 -15.00 -8.61
C PRO A 24 7.18 -16.39 -9.26
N GLY A 25 6.96 -17.43 -8.45
CA GLY A 25 6.65 -18.77 -8.96
C GLY A 25 5.32 -18.82 -9.71
N VAL A 26 4.30 -18.08 -9.26
CA VAL A 26 3.04 -17.92 -10.01
C VAL A 26 3.25 -17.10 -11.27
N ALA A 27 4.00 -15.98 -11.20
CA ALA A 27 4.32 -15.15 -12.35
C ALA A 27 5.02 -15.95 -13.47
N THR A 28 5.92 -16.87 -13.09
CA THR A 28 6.61 -17.79 -14.01
C THR A 28 5.66 -18.77 -14.69
N LYS A 29 4.66 -19.30 -13.96
CA LYS A 29 3.64 -20.17 -14.56
C LYS A 29 2.77 -19.41 -15.56
N VAL A 30 2.38 -18.19 -15.22
CA VAL A 30 1.59 -17.31 -16.09
C VAL A 30 2.38 -16.96 -17.37
N SER A 31 3.67 -16.60 -17.24
CA SER A 31 4.51 -16.32 -18.41
C SER A 31 4.71 -17.56 -19.29
N GLY A 32 4.84 -18.74 -18.69
CA GLY A 32 4.90 -20.00 -19.44
C GLY A 32 3.62 -20.30 -20.23
N ALA A 33 2.45 -19.99 -19.67
CA ALA A 33 1.17 -20.10 -20.38
C ALA A 33 1.08 -19.10 -21.54
N ALA A 34 1.52 -17.84 -21.34
CA ALA A 34 1.56 -16.82 -22.38
C ALA A 34 2.47 -17.22 -23.56
N GLN A 35 3.62 -17.81 -23.25
CA GLN A 35 4.54 -18.33 -24.27
C GLN A 35 3.94 -19.52 -25.03
N SER A 36 3.25 -20.42 -24.32
CA SER A 36 2.57 -21.56 -24.95
C SER A 36 1.46 -21.11 -25.89
N LEU A 37 0.70 -20.08 -25.51
CA LEU A 37 -0.31 -19.46 -26.36
C LEU A 37 0.31 -18.86 -27.64
N GLN A 38 1.41 -18.13 -27.48
CA GLN A 38 2.11 -17.53 -28.61
C GLN A 38 2.65 -18.58 -29.60
N LEU A 39 3.12 -19.72 -29.08
CA LEU A 39 3.55 -20.86 -29.91
C LEU A 39 2.38 -21.58 -30.61
N ALA A 40 1.15 -21.48 -30.09
CA ALA A 40 -0.03 -22.07 -30.70
C ALA A 40 -0.62 -21.22 -31.84
N CYS A 41 -0.38 -19.91 -31.84
CA CYS A 41 -0.92 -18.97 -32.84
C CYS A 41 -0.58 -19.37 -34.30
N PRO A 42 0.66 -19.77 -34.66
CA PRO A 42 0.97 -20.22 -36.02
C PRO A 42 0.20 -21.48 -36.44
N ALA A 43 -0.08 -22.39 -35.50
CA ALA A 43 -0.86 -23.59 -35.80
C ALA A 43 -2.32 -23.24 -36.13
N ILE A 44 -2.87 -22.25 -35.42
CA ILE A 44 -4.22 -21.74 -35.70
C ILE A 44 -4.25 -21.04 -37.05
N ASP A 45 -3.28 -20.18 -37.34
CA ASP A 45 -3.12 -19.49 -38.63
C ASP A 45 -3.20 -20.48 -39.81
N VAL A 46 -2.38 -21.55 -39.76
CA VAL A 46 -2.39 -22.61 -40.77
C VAL A 46 -3.76 -23.28 -40.92
N GLN A 47 -4.44 -23.58 -39.80
CA GLN A 47 -5.76 -24.22 -39.85
C GLN A 47 -6.84 -23.29 -40.41
N THR A 48 -6.81 -22.01 -40.05
CA THR A 48 -7.76 -21.02 -40.57
C THR A 48 -7.53 -20.71 -42.05
N ALA A 49 -6.28 -20.70 -42.50
CA ALA A 49 -5.94 -20.59 -43.92
C ALA A 49 -6.50 -21.78 -44.72
N LEU A 50 -6.41 -23.01 -44.18
CA LEU A 50 -6.98 -24.21 -44.78
C LEU A 50 -8.52 -24.20 -44.79
N ALA A 51 -9.15 -23.59 -43.79
CA ALA A 51 -10.60 -23.48 -43.69
C ALA A 51 -11.21 -22.42 -44.65
N GLY A 52 -10.38 -21.54 -45.23
CA GLY A 52 -10.83 -20.51 -46.15
C GLY A 52 -11.68 -19.40 -45.51
N ASP A 53 -11.57 -19.23 -44.18
CA ASP A 53 -12.26 -18.18 -43.43
C ASP A 53 -11.26 -17.12 -42.90
N PRO A 54 -10.93 -16.10 -43.71
CA PRO A 54 -10.02 -15.04 -43.31
C PRO A 54 -10.60 -14.09 -42.24
N LYS A 55 -11.93 -14.07 -42.03
CA LYS A 55 -12.54 -13.25 -40.97
C LYS A 55 -12.36 -13.93 -39.62
N GLY A 56 -12.64 -15.24 -39.54
CA GLY A 56 -12.39 -16.04 -38.35
C GLY A 56 -10.92 -16.02 -37.93
N MET A 57 -10.00 -16.07 -38.91
CA MET A 57 -8.55 -15.94 -38.67
C MET A 57 -8.18 -14.64 -37.94
N ARG A 58 -8.68 -13.49 -38.42
CA ARG A 58 -8.37 -12.19 -37.79
C ARG A 58 -8.88 -12.11 -36.37
N SER A 59 -10.12 -12.50 -36.13
CA SER A 59 -10.70 -12.47 -34.78
C SER A 59 -9.97 -13.39 -33.81
N ILE A 60 -9.48 -14.55 -34.26
CA ILE A 60 -8.71 -15.44 -33.39
C ILE A 60 -7.32 -14.89 -33.12
N LEU A 61 -6.64 -14.30 -34.12
CA LEU A 61 -5.34 -13.67 -33.91
C LEU A 61 -5.43 -12.46 -32.98
N GLU A 62 -6.45 -11.61 -33.15
CA GLU A 62 -6.74 -10.48 -32.25
C GLU A 62 -6.96 -10.98 -30.82
N LEU A 63 -7.78 -12.02 -30.63
CA LEU A 63 -8.01 -12.61 -29.30
C LEU A 63 -6.72 -13.18 -28.69
N CYS A 64 -5.87 -13.82 -29.50
CA CYS A 64 -4.59 -14.35 -29.04
C CYS A 64 -3.62 -13.23 -28.62
N GLU A 65 -3.61 -12.12 -29.35
CA GLU A 65 -2.82 -10.93 -29.02
C GLU A 65 -3.31 -10.30 -27.72
N GLU A 66 -4.61 -10.05 -27.57
CA GLU A 66 -5.21 -9.51 -26.34
C GLU A 66 -4.91 -10.39 -25.12
N LEU A 67 -5.03 -11.71 -25.28
CA LEU A 67 -4.74 -12.66 -24.21
C LEU A 67 -3.25 -12.68 -23.86
N HIS A 68 -2.35 -12.62 -24.84
CA HIS A 68 -0.92 -12.53 -24.60
C HIS A 68 -0.55 -11.25 -23.83
N ASP A 69 -1.11 -10.12 -24.24
CA ASP A 69 -0.92 -8.82 -23.59
C ASP A 69 -1.47 -8.82 -22.15
N ALA A 70 -2.67 -9.35 -21.94
CA ALA A 70 -3.27 -9.47 -20.62
C ALA A 70 -2.41 -10.33 -19.68
N LEU A 71 -1.87 -11.46 -20.17
CA LEU A 71 -0.98 -12.31 -19.40
C LEU A 71 0.36 -11.62 -19.10
N GLY A 72 0.91 -10.88 -20.06
CA GLY A 72 2.12 -10.08 -19.86
C GLY A 72 1.94 -9.02 -18.77
N ARG A 73 0.84 -8.26 -18.83
CA ARG A 73 0.48 -7.25 -17.80
C ARG A 73 0.26 -7.89 -16.43
N LEU A 74 -0.36 -9.07 -16.38
CA LEU A 74 -0.54 -9.84 -15.15
C LEU A 74 0.81 -10.24 -14.54
N THR A 75 1.75 -10.73 -15.34
CA THR A 75 3.10 -11.08 -14.86
C THR A 75 3.82 -9.86 -14.28
N VAL A 76 3.73 -8.68 -14.93
CA VAL A 76 4.30 -7.43 -14.39
C VAL A 76 3.64 -7.04 -13.07
N SER A 77 2.32 -7.12 -13.00
CA SER A 77 1.57 -6.83 -11.77
C SER A 77 1.97 -7.76 -10.61
N LEU A 78 2.13 -9.06 -10.88
CA LEU A 78 2.60 -10.03 -9.89
C LEU A 78 4.02 -9.72 -9.41
N ASN A 79 4.92 -9.34 -10.31
CA ASN A 79 6.28 -8.95 -9.93
C ASN A 79 6.30 -7.68 -9.06
N ASN A 80 5.49 -6.68 -9.41
CA ASN A 80 5.34 -5.47 -8.59
C ASN A 80 4.76 -5.79 -7.20
N CYS A 81 3.77 -6.70 -7.14
CA CYS A 81 3.20 -7.19 -5.88
C CYS A 81 4.25 -7.92 -5.04
N ALA A 82 5.06 -8.79 -5.65
CA ALA A 82 6.16 -9.47 -4.99
C ALA A 82 7.15 -8.47 -4.37
N SER A 83 7.55 -7.45 -5.12
CA SER A 83 8.42 -6.38 -4.61
C SER A 83 7.78 -5.62 -3.45
N ALA A 84 6.51 -5.23 -3.57
CA ALA A 84 5.80 -4.51 -2.52
C ALA A 84 5.70 -5.32 -1.21
N VAL A 85 5.48 -6.64 -1.30
CA VAL A 85 5.45 -7.53 -0.13
C VAL A 85 6.81 -7.61 0.55
N VAL A 86 7.90 -7.67 -0.22
CA VAL A 86 9.26 -7.65 0.35
C VAL A 86 9.55 -6.31 1.02
N THR A 87 9.23 -5.19 0.38
CA THR A 87 9.41 -3.86 0.96
C THR A 87 8.63 -3.71 2.26
N ALA A 88 7.37 -4.16 2.29
CA ALA A 88 6.56 -4.12 3.52
C ALA A 88 7.19 -4.97 4.63
N ALA A 89 7.76 -6.14 4.30
CA ALA A 89 8.46 -6.95 5.28
C ALA A 89 9.72 -6.25 5.83
N ASP A 90 10.49 -5.60 4.96
CA ASP A 90 11.67 -4.80 5.36
C ASP A 90 11.27 -3.64 6.28
N ASP A 91 10.15 -2.96 5.99
CA ASP A 91 9.62 -1.86 6.83
C ASP A 91 9.19 -2.33 8.23
N PHE A 92 8.57 -3.52 8.33
CA PHE A 92 8.25 -4.11 9.64
C PHE A 92 9.50 -4.40 10.45
N VAL A 93 10.52 -4.99 9.82
CA VAL A 93 11.80 -5.27 10.49
C VAL A 93 12.45 -3.98 10.98
N ALA A 94 12.50 -2.94 10.12
CA ALA A 94 13.08 -1.65 10.49
C ALA A 94 12.34 -0.98 11.65
N THR A 95 11.01 -1.10 11.68
CA THR A 95 10.15 -0.56 12.75
C THR A 95 10.39 -1.29 14.07
N ASP A 96 10.45 -2.63 14.04
CA ASP A 96 10.74 -3.44 15.23
C ASP A 96 12.13 -3.16 15.80
N GLU A 97 13.14 -3.03 14.93
CA GLU A 97 14.51 -2.68 15.35
C GLU A 97 14.59 -1.29 15.97
N ARG A 98 13.81 -0.33 15.44
CA ARG A 98 13.71 1.02 15.99
C ARG A 98 13.03 1.01 17.36
N ALA A 99 11.89 0.35 17.48
CA ALA A 99 11.19 0.21 18.75
C ALA A 99 12.08 -0.46 19.82
N ALA A 100 12.82 -1.51 19.45
CA ALA A 100 13.76 -2.18 20.35
C ALA A 100 14.92 -1.26 20.78
N ARG A 101 15.36 -0.31 19.94
CA ARG A 101 16.36 0.69 20.31
C ARG A 101 15.77 1.75 21.24
N ASP A 102 14.58 2.24 20.94
CA ASP A 102 13.90 3.25 21.75
C ASP A 102 13.61 2.73 23.16
N VAL A 103 13.12 1.49 23.28
CA VAL A 103 12.92 0.83 24.59
C VAL A 103 14.22 0.72 25.37
N ARG A 104 15.33 0.34 24.72
CA ARG A 104 16.65 0.26 25.37
C ARG A 104 17.15 1.63 25.82
N SER A 105 16.87 2.69 25.05
CA SER A 105 17.22 4.06 25.41
C SER A 105 16.46 4.51 26.65
N VAL A 106 15.13 4.32 26.65
CA VAL A 106 14.26 4.71 27.78
C VAL A 106 14.60 3.91 29.03
N ASP A 107 14.82 2.60 28.92
CA ASP A 107 15.23 1.75 30.05
C ASP A 107 16.58 2.19 30.64
N ALA A 108 17.53 2.60 29.79
CA ALA A 108 18.82 3.14 30.26
C ALA A 108 18.64 4.50 30.96
N GLU A 109 17.84 5.40 30.39
CA GLU A 109 17.52 6.71 30.99
C GLU A 109 16.86 6.53 32.35
N LEU A 110 15.83 5.69 32.46
CA LEU A 110 15.11 5.41 33.71
C LEU A 110 16.00 4.79 34.78
N ARG A 111 16.93 3.90 34.42
CA ARG A 111 17.89 3.34 35.38
C ARG A 111 18.95 4.34 35.84
N SER A 112 19.28 5.31 35.00
CA SER A 112 20.25 6.37 35.32
C SER A 112 19.63 7.57 36.03
N ALA A 113 18.31 7.72 35.96
CA ALA A 113 17.59 8.83 36.57
C ALA A 113 17.57 8.67 38.10
N VAL A 114 18.05 9.69 38.81
CA VAL A 114 17.78 9.84 40.24
C VAL A 114 16.30 10.21 40.37
N PRO A 115 15.48 9.45 41.13
CA PRO A 115 14.09 9.81 41.33
C PRO A 115 14.01 11.24 41.86
N THR A 116 13.38 12.14 41.11
CA THR A 116 13.03 13.45 41.65
C THR A 116 12.14 13.20 42.86
N PRO A 117 12.45 13.79 44.02
CA PRO A 117 11.61 13.63 45.20
C PRO A 117 10.20 14.04 44.81
N ALA A 118 9.23 13.19 45.15
CA ALA A 118 7.83 13.50 44.92
C ALA A 118 7.56 14.84 45.61
N VAL A 119 7.22 15.85 44.81
CA VAL A 119 6.67 17.09 45.34
C VAL A 119 5.34 16.69 45.95
N GLU A 120 5.23 16.74 47.27
CA GLU A 120 3.94 16.69 47.94
C GLU A 120 3.08 17.76 47.27
N VAL A 121 2.10 17.33 46.49
CA VAL A 121 1.05 18.21 45.99
C VAL A 121 0.38 18.72 47.27
N SER A 122 0.62 19.98 47.61
CA SER A 122 -0.08 20.64 48.70
C SER A 122 -1.57 20.37 48.51
N GLU A 123 -2.22 19.92 49.58
CA GLU A 123 -3.66 19.63 49.59
C GLU A 123 -4.39 20.71 48.80
N ILE A 124 -5.18 20.28 47.82
CA ILE A 124 -6.09 21.16 47.09
C ILE A 124 -6.90 21.89 48.16
N ASP A 125 -6.75 23.21 48.25
CA ASP A 125 -7.51 24.04 49.18
C ASP A 125 -8.99 23.67 49.07
N ASP A 126 -9.60 23.24 50.17
CA ASP A 126 -11.01 22.90 50.22
C ASP A 126 -11.83 24.14 49.86
N HIS A 127 -12.30 24.18 48.62
CA HIS A 127 -13.15 25.27 48.10
C HIS A 127 -14.50 25.38 48.83
N SER A 128 -14.80 24.50 49.79
CA SER A 128 -15.98 24.60 50.66
C SER A 128 -15.73 25.35 51.98
N ALA A 129 -14.50 25.81 52.27
CA ALA A 129 -14.23 26.58 53.47
C ALA A 129 -14.92 27.97 53.40
N PRO A 130 -15.75 28.34 54.40
CA PRO A 130 -16.45 29.62 54.41
C PRO A 130 -15.45 30.77 54.58
N GLY A 131 -15.05 31.36 53.44
CA GLY A 131 -14.01 32.39 53.35
C GLY A 131 -13.22 32.37 52.05
N ALA A 132 -13.33 31.32 51.22
CA ALA A 132 -12.70 31.27 49.90
C ALA A 132 -13.38 32.25 48.93
N THR A 133 -12.90 33.49 48.90
CA THR A 133 -13.25 34.43 47.84
C THR A 133 -12.55 33.98 46.57
N VAL A 134 -13.34 33.56 45.56
CA VAL A 134 -12.86 33.40 44.19
C VAL A 134 -12.35 34.77 43.76
N GLU A 135 -11.04 34.95 43.74
CA GLU A 135 -10.43 36.12 43.13
C GLU A 135 -10.68 35.98 41.63
N THR A 136 -11.77 36.58 41.15
CA THR A 136 -12.09 36.67 39.74
C THR A 136 -10.96 37.43 39.06
N VAL A 137 -10.07 36.69 38.39
CA VAL A 137 -9.07 37.25 37.49
C VAL A 137 -9.81 38.16 36.49
N PRO A 138 -9.45 39.44 36.36
CA PRO A 138 -10.07 40.30 35.36
C PRO A 138 -9.74 39.71 33.98
N SER A 139 -10.80 39.33 33.28
CA SER A 139 -10.78 38.86 31.91
C SER A 139 -10.41 40.05 31.02
N ASP A 140 -9.11 40.26 30.83
CA ASP A 140 -8.58 41.24 29.89
C ASP A 140 -7.89 40.53 28.71
N GLU A 141 -8.11 41.11 27.55
CA GLU A 141 -8.07 40.48 26.23
C GLU A 141 -6.68 39.96 25.82
N SER A 142 -6.61 38.69 25.39
CA SER A 142 -5.99 38.28 24.10
C SER A 142 -5.89 36.76 24.02
N PRO A 143 -6.69 36.06 23.18
CA PRO A 143 -6.34 34.70 22.80
C PRO A 143 -5.11 34.78 21.89
N SER A 144 -3.97 34.32 22.39
CA SER A 144 -2.86 33.94 21.52
C SER A 144 -3.42 32.96 20.49
N LYS A 145 -3.45 33.37 19.23
CA LYS A 145 -3.76 32.51 18.09
C LYS A 145 -2.68 31.42 18.04
N THR A 146 -2.93 30.31 18.72
CA THR A 146 -2.37 29.03 18.32
C THR A 146 -2.87 28.81 16.89
N HIS A 147 -1.95 28.90 15.93
CA HIS A 147 -2.18 28.38 14.60
C HIS A 147 -2.29 26.85 14.73
N GLU A 148 -3.46 26.38 15.15
CA GLU A 148 -3.90 25.03 14.81
C GLU A 148 -4.01 25.03 13.29
N LYS A 149 -3.01 24.42 12.63
CA LYS A 149 -3.22 23.93 11.27
C LYS A 149 -4.42 23.00 11.36
N HIS A 150 -5.56 23.46 10.87
CA HIS A 150 -6.68 22.60 10.58
C HIS A 150 -6.17 21.56 9.60
N ILE A 151 -5.93 20.36 10.11
CA ILE A 151 -5.74 19.18 9.29
C ILE A 151 -7.17 18.76 8.99
N ASP A 152 -7.62 18.99 7.77
CA ASP A 152 -8.91 18.45 7.32
C ASP A 152 -8.88 16.95 7.56
N SER A 153 -9.84 16.47 8.34
CA SER A 153 -10.04 15.03 8.58
C SER A 153 -10.14 14.31 7.25
N THR A 154 -9.63 13.07 7.20
CA THR A 154 -9.87 12.13 6.11
C THR A 154 -11.35 12.19 5.72
N PRO A 155 -11.70 12.41 4.44
CA PRO A 155 -13.08 12.55 4.03
C PRO A 155 -13.88 11.32 4.47
N ALA A 156 -15.13 11.55 4.90
CA ALA A 156 -16.05 10.48 5.22
C ALA A 156 -16.15 9.54 3.99
N PRO A 157 -16.35 8.22 4.17
CA PRO A 157 -16.39 7.25 3.07
C PRO A 157 -17.47 7.52 2.02
N GLU A 158 -18.35 8.48 2.28
CA GLU A 158 -19.46 8.93 1.44
C GLU A 158 -19.04 9.98 0.40
N ASP A 159 -17.88 10.64 0.60
CA ASP A 159 -17.31 11.68 -0.28
C ASP A 159 -16.22 11.11 -1.22
N LEU A 160 -16.07 9.79 -1.32
CA LEU A 160 -15.19 9.18 -2.30
C LEU A 160 -15.82 9.29 -3.70
N PRO A 161 -15.10 9.81 -4.71
CA PRO A 161 -15.61 9.87 -6.06
C PRO A 161 -16.01 8.47 -6.51
N THR A 162 -17.23 8.36 -7.04
CA THR A 162 -17.76 7.08 -7.48
C THR A 162 -16.91 6.51 -8.61
N ALA A 163 -17.00 5.19 -8.83
CA ALA A 163 -16.29 4.55 -9.95
C ALA A 163 -16.65 5.19 -11.32
N GLU A 164 -17.88 5.69 -11.47
CA GLU A 164 -18.32 6.43 -12.67
C GLU A 164 -17.64 7.80 -12.81
N GLU A 165 -17.46 8.52 -11.71
CA GLU A 165 -16.86 9.85 -11.69
C GLU A 165 -15.36 9.79 -12.02
N ASN A 166 -14.66 8.81 -11.45
CA ASN A 166 -13.25 8.54 -11.78
C ASN A 166 -13.05 8.09 -13.22
N GLN A 167 -14.04 7.40 -13.81
CA GLN A 167 -13.96 6.93 -15.20
C GLN A 167 -14.17 8.09 -16.18
N ARG A 168 -15.13 8.98 -15.90
CA ARG A 168 -15.38 10.18 -16.69
C ARG A 168 -14.19 11.13 -16.70
N GLU A 169 -13.56 11.36 -15.55
CA GLU A 169 -12.37 12.22 -15.45
C GLU A 169 -11.16 11.64 -16.21
N ARG A 170 -11.09 10.31 -16.32
CA ARG A 170 -10.08 9.61 -17.12
C ARG A 170 -10.31 9.79 -18.61
N ASP A 171 -11.56 9.67 -19.05
CA ASP A 171 -11.93 9.81 -20.46
C ASP A 171 -11.75 11.27 -20.93
N GLU A 172 -12.09 12.26 -20.10
CA GLU A 172 -11.87 13.68 -20.40
C GLU A 172 -10.37 14.05 -20.53
N ARG A 173 -9.46 13.33 -19.85
CA ARG A 173 -8.00 13.55 -19.98
C ARG A 173 -7.38 12.94 -21.23
N ILE A 174 -8.05 12.02 -21.91
CA ILE A 174 -7.52 11.36 -23.12
C ILE A 174 -7.68 12.28 -24.34
N ASP A 175 -8.69 13.14 -24.35
CA ASP A 175 -8.98 14.04 -25.49
C ASP A 175 -8.00 15.23 -25.59
N ASP A 176 -7.27 15.58 -24.52
CA ASP A 176 -6.30 16.68 -24.49
C ASP A 176 -4.86 16.26 -24.87
N VAL A 177 -4.62 14.99 -25.21
CA VAL A 177 -3.30 14.55 -25.69
C VAL A 177 -3.18 14.84 -27.18
N GLU A 178 -2.82 16.08 -27.50
CA GLU A 178 -2.39 16.49 -28.84
C GLU A 178 -1.14 15.66 -29.24
N LEU A 179 -1.35 14.61 -30.04
CA LEU A 179 -0.28 13.77 -30.55
C LEU A 179 0.66 14.66 -31.40
N PRO A 180 1.97 14.70 -31.12
CA PRO A 180 2.88 15.45 -31.95
C PRO A 180 2.84 14.86 -33.37
N GLU A 181 2.38 15.66 -34.34
CA GLU A 181 2.48 15.33 -35.76
C GLU A 181 3.96 15.35 -36.16
N GLY A 182 4.62 14.22 -35.92
CA GLY A 182 6.03 13.98 -36.21
C GLY A 182 6.19 13.25 -37.53
N GLU A 183 6.66 13.99 -38.52
CA GLU A 183 7.22 13.58 -39.81
C GLU A 183 7.87 12.19 -39.81
N TRP A 184 7.27 11.26 -40.55
CA TRP A 184 7.99 10.11 -41.10
C TRP A 184 8.45 10.48 -42.51
N ARG A 185 9.72 10.85 -42.65
CA ARG A 185 10.46 10.85 -43.93
C ARG A 185 11.32 9.60 -44.03
#